data_AF-F0M3P9-F1
#
_entry.id   AF-F0M3P9-F1
#
_cell.length_a   1.000
_cell.length_b   1.000
_cell.length_c   1.000
_cell.angle_alpha   90.00
_cell.angle_beta   90.00
_cell.angle_gamma   90.00
#
_symmetry.space_group_name_H-M   'P 1'
#
loop_
_entity.id
_entity.type
_entity.pdbx_description
1 polymer ?
#
loop_
_entity_poly.entity_id
_entity_poly.type
_entity_poly.pdbx_seq_one_letter_code
_entity_poly.pdbx_strand_id
1 'polypeptide(L)'
;MQVPAGTVKPEELPEHAVLREASEETGLSGLRIVQYLGTGEYDMRPYADATHARHYFHLTTDSKDLPERWEAHEDNDGVGERIRFELYWVPLEKAHVIGAGQGAFLGRVVDDSAAR
;
A
#
# COMPACT_ATOMS: atom_id res chain seq x y z
N MET A 1 6.38 6.76 8.07
CA MET A 1 6.39 6.27 6.68
C MET A 1 5.24 5.30 6.50
N GLN A 2 4.62 5.30 5.34
CA GLN A 2 3.57 4.35 4.99
C GLN A 2 3.84 3.66 3.66
N VAL A 3 3.18 2.53 3.46
CA VAL A 3 2.99 1.92 2.12
C VAL A 3 1.72 2.50 1.50
N PRO A 4 1.53 2.41 0.18
CA PRO A 4 0.26 2.75 -0.44
C PRO A 4 -0.88 1.89 0.12
N ALA A 5 -1.99 2.52 0.49
CA ALA A 5 -3.14 1.88 1.10
C ALA A 5 -4.35 2.80 1.11
N GLY A 6 -5.54 2.24 0.93
CA GLY A 6 -6.76 3.01 1.06
C GLY A 6 -7.97 2.15 1.37
N THR A 7 -9.15 2.73 1.17
CA THR A 7 -10.42 2.15 1.62
C THR A 7 -10.99 1.24 0.55
N VAL A 8 -11.40 0.03 0.94
CA VAL A 8 -12.19 -0.85 0.07
C VAL A 8 -13.57 -0.23 -0.11
N LYS A 9 -13.94 0.09 -1.35
CA LYS A 9 -15.26 0.68 -1.67
C LYS A 9 -16.37 -0.38 -1.49
N PRO A 10 -17.64 0.03 -1.29
CA PRO A 10 -18.75 -0.92 -1.24
C PRO A 10 -18.79 -1.81 -2.49
N GLU A 11 -18.98 -3.12 -2.28
CA GLU A 11 -18.95 -4.15 -3.33
C GLU A 11 -17.59 -4.32 -4.05
N GLU A 12 -16.53 -3.64 -3.61
CA GLU A 12 -15.18 -3.80 -4.15
C GLU A 12 -14.47 -4.99 -3.49
N LEU A 13 -13.80 -5.81 -4.30
CA LEU A 13 -12.92 -6.86 -3.78
C LEU A 13 -11.62 -6.22 -3.25
N PRO A 14 -11.05 -6.69 -2.12
CA PRO A 14 -9.79 -6.16 -1.60
C PRO A 14 -8.63 -6.17 -2.63
N GLU A 15 -8.62 -7.16 -3.52
CA GLU A 15 -7.68 -7.28 -4.63
C GLU A 15 -7.81 -6.13 -5.65
N HIS A 16 -9.04 -5.69 -5.93
CA HIS A 16 -9.28 -4.56 -6.82
C HIS A 16 -8.92 -3.24 -6.11
N ALA A 17 -9.32 -3.10 -4.84
CA ALA A 17 -9.00 -1.93 -4.04
C ALA A 17 -7.49 -1.70 -3.97
N VAL A 18 -6.69 -2.73 -3.62
CA VAL A 18 -5.24 -2.54 -3.46
C VAL A 18 -4.54 -2.13 -4.76
N LEU A 19 -5.02 -2.60 -5.92
CA LEU A 19 -4.47 -2.21 -7.22
C LEU A 19 -4.86 -0.78 -7.58
N ARG A 20 -6.13 -0.41 -7.34
CA ARG A 20 -6.63 0.96 -7.57
C ARG A 20 -5.89 1.96 -6.68
N GLU A 21 -5.90 1.75 -5.37
CA GLU A 21 -5.26 2.64 -4.38
C GLU A 21 -3.76 2.79 -4.66
N ALA A 22 -3.05 1.67 -4.90
CA ALA A 22 -1.64 1.75 -5.25
C ALA A 22 -1.40 2.51 -6.56
N SER A 23 -2.27 2.37 -7.56
CA SER A 23 -2.17 3.15 -8.80
C SER A 23 -2.45 4.63 -8.58
N GLU A 24 -3.45 4.97 -7.76
CA GLU A 24 -3.86 6.34 -7.46
C GLU A 24 -2.78 7.08 -6.65
N GLU A 25 -2.28 6.48 -5.57
CA GLU A 25 -1.31 7.10 -4.67
C GLU A 25 0.13 7.12 -5.23
N THR A 26 0.48 6.20 -6.14
CA THR A 26 1.85 6.10 -6.68
C THR A 26 1.98 6.60 -8.11
N GLY A 27 0.91 6.62 -8.89
CA GLY A 27 0.96 6.84 -10.35
C GLY A 27 1.64 5.72 -11.14
N LEU A 28 2.03 4.60 -10.51
CA LEU A 28 2.61 3.47 -11.21
C LEU A 28 1.55 2.70 -12.00
N SER A 29 1.91 2.30 -13.21
CA SER A 29 1.05 1.48 -14.08
C SER A 29 1.51 0.02 -14.11
N GLY A 30 0.68 -0.86 -14.66
CA GLY A 30 1.03 -2.29 -14.80
C GLY A 30 1.22 -3.01 -13.46
N LEU A 31 0.58 -2.51 -12.39
CA LEU A 31 0.59 -3.14 -11.08
C LEU A 31 -0.16 -4.48 -11.13
N ARG A 32 0.41 -5.50 -10.48
CA ARG A 32 -0.18 -6.83 -10.38
C ARG A 32 0.13 -7.46 -9.03
N ILE A 33 -0.83 -8.23 -8.52
CA ILE A 33 -0.69 -8.94 -7.25
C ILE A 33 0.23 -10.14 -7.44
N VAL A 34 1.26 -10.24 -6.60
CA VAL A 34 2.12 -11.42 -6.50
C VAL A 34 1.52 -12.42 -5.53
N GLN A 35 1.11 -11.95 -4.35
CA GLN A 35 0.51 -12.79 -3.31
C GLN A 35 -0.33 -11.97 -2.33
N TYR A 36 -1.31 -12.64 -1.72
CA TYR A 36 -1.99 -12.16 -0.53
C TYR A 36 -1.17 -12.51 0.72
N LEU A 37 -0.89 -11.51 1.55
CA LEU A 37 -0.01 -11.67 2.71
C LEU A 37 -0.79 -11.93 4.00
N GLY A 38 -2.05 -11.52 4.10
CA GLY A 38 -2.89 -11.75 5.28
C GLY A 38 -3.82 -10.58 5.60
N THR A 39 -4.52 -10.70 6.72
CA THR A 39 -5.39 -9.65 7.27
C THR A 39 -5.06 -9.38 8.73
N GLY A 40 -5.34 -8.17 9.20
CA GLY A 40 -5.25 -7.79 10.60
C GLY A 40 -6.30 -6.74 10.97
N GLU A 41 -6.73 -6.78 12.23
CA GLU A 41 -7.65 -5.80 12.80
C GLU A 41 -6.88 -4.79 13.66
N TYR A 42 -7.16 -3.51 13.44
CA TYR A 42 -6.47 -2.41 14.11
C TYR A 42 -7.48 -1.46 14.73
N ASP A 43 -7.43 -1.33 16.05
CA ASP A 43 -8.14 -0.27 16.77
C ASP A 43 -7.50 1.07 16.43
N MET A 44 -8.31 1.99 15.89
CA MET A 44 -7.83 3.30 15.43
C MET A 44 -7.96 4.38 16.49
N ARG A 45 -8.40 4.05 17.70
CA ARG A 45 -8.47 5.02 18.79
C ARG A 45 -7.06 5.47 19.21
N PRO A 46 -6.87 6.75 19.56
CA PRO A 46 -7.90 7.79 19.69
C PRO A 46 -8.20 8.56 18.38
N TYR A 47 -7.61 8.20 17.25
CA TYR A 47 -7.73 8.95 15.98
C TYR A 47 -9.13 8.83 15.36
N ALA A 48 -9.75 7.66 15.46
CA ALA A 48 -11.13 7.41 15.07
C ALA A 48 -11.76 6.35 15.98
N ASP A 49 -13.06 6.47 16.23
CA ASP A 49 -13.83 5.42 16.92
C ASP A 49 -14.21 4.32 15.92
N ALA A 50 -13.19 3.63 15.42
CA ALA A 50 -13.32 2.61 14.39
C ALA A 50 -12.26 1.52 14.57
N THR A 51 -12.59 0.31 14.12
CA THR A 51 -11.62 -0.78 13.92
C THR A 51 -11.42 -0.98 12.42
N HIS A 52 -10.18 -0.92 11.96
CA HIS A 52 -9.85 -1.17 10.56
C HIS A 52 -9.50 -2.65 10.36
N ALA A 53 -10.26 -3.34 9.52
CA ALA A 53 -9.86 -4.62 8.94
C ALA A 53 -8.98 -4.32 7.71
N ARG A 54 -7.69 -4.71 7.77
CA ARG A 54 -6.71 -4.40 6.73
C ARG A 54 -6.25 -5.65 6.02
N HIS A 55 -6.33 -5.65 4.70
CA HIS A 55 -5.83 -6.72 3.83
C HIS A 55 -4.46 -6.31 3.27
N TYR A 56 -3.49 -7.22 3.35
CA TYR A 56 -2.10 -6.96 2.94
C TYR A 56 -1.76 -7.77 1.70
N PHE A 57 -1.13 -7.11 0.73
CA PHE A 57 -0.73 -7.72 -0.54
C PHE A 57 0.71 -7.37 -0.89
N HIS A 58 1.38 -8.29 -1.57
CA HIS A 58 2.64 -8.03 -2.26
C HIS A 58 2.30 -7.70 -3.71
N LEU A 59 2.66 -6.50 -4.15
CA LEU A 59 2.49 -6.05 -5.53
C LEU A 59 3.83 -6.04 -6.27
N THR A 60 3.76 -6.18 -7.59
CA THR A 60 4.86 -5.90 -8.51
C THR A 60 4.33 -5.07 -9.67
N THR A 61 5.21 -4.51 -10.48
CA THR A 61 4.85 -3.72 -11.66
C THR A 61 5.71 -4.13 -12.85
N ASP A 62 5.09 -4.18 -14.02
CA ASP A 62 5.80 -4.40 -15.28
C ASP A 62 6.33 -3.09 -15.89
N SER A 63 6.09 -1.94 -15.23
CA SER A 63 6.61 -0.62 -15.65
C SER A 63 8.13 -0.65 -15.79
N LYS A 64 8.63 0.01 -16.84
CA LYS A 64 10.06 0.24 -17.06
C LYS A 64 10.52 1.58 -16.49
N ASP A 65 9.59 2.46 -16.18
CA ASP A 65 9.86 3.75 -15.55
C ASP A 65 9.60 3.62 -14.05
N LEU A 66 10.70 3.43 -13.30
CA LEU A 66 10.71 3.26 -11.85
C LEU A 66 11.74 4.23 -11.27
N PRO A 67 11.41 5.52 -11.15
CA PRO A 67 12.33 6.50 -10.57
C PRO A 67 12.65 6.11 -9.12
N GLU A 68 13.87 6.43 -8.67
CA GLU A 68 14.28 6.18 -7.28
C GLU A 68 13.42 6.97 -6.27
N ARG A 69 12.96 8.16 -6.68
CA ARG A 69 12.14 9.08 -5.91
C ARG A 69 11.25 9.89 -6.85
N TRP A 70 9.98 10.06 -6.52
CA TRP A 70 9.03 10.83 -7.31
C TRP A 70 7.91 11.40 -6.44
N GLU A 71 7.11 12.28 -7.03
CA GLU A 71 5.93 12.85 -6.40
C GLU A 71 4.68 12.34 -7.09
N ALA A 72 3.67 11.99 -6.29
CA ALA A 72 2.34 11.70 -6.77
C ALA A 72 1.31 12.49 -5.97
N HIS A 73 0.11 12.57 -6.52
CA HIS A 73 -0.97 13.30 -5.91
C HIS A 73 -2.23 12.46 -5.92
N GLU A 74 -2.86 12.37 -4.76
CA GLU A 74 -4.18 11.77 -4.62
C GLU A 74 -5.22 12.89 -4.66
N ASP A 75 -6.16 12.76 -5.59
CA ASP A 75 -7.21 13.76 -5.84
C ASP A 75 -8.43 13.58 -4.92
N ASN A 76 -8.40 12.63 -3.98
CA ASN A 76 -9.48 12.31 -3.04
C ASN A 76 -10.86 12.17 -3.74
N ASP A 77 -10.92 11.50 -4.90
CA ASP A 77 -12.13 11.40 -5.73
C ASP A 77 -12.78 12.78 -6.05
N GLY A 78 -11.98 13.86 -6.08
CA GLY A 78 -12.43 15.24 -6.29
C GLY A 78 -13.02 15.92 -5.05
N VAL A 79 -12.93 15.30 -3.87
CA VAL A 79 -13.50 15.78 -2.61
C VAL A 79 -12.38 16.10 -1.61
N GLY A 80 -12.13 17.38 -1.36
CA GLY A 80 -11.13 17.84 -0.39
C GLY A 80 -9.84 18.34 -1.03
N GLU A 81 -8.82 18.60 -0.19
CA GLU A 81 -7.52 19.06 -0.68
C GLU A 81 -6.72 17.90 -1.27
N ARG A 82 -6.01 18.18 -2.36
CA ARG A 82 -5.11 17.23 -3.01
C ARG A 82 -3.99 16.85 -2.05
N ILE A 83 -3.83 15.55 -1.77
CA ILE A 83 -2.75 15.08 -0.91
C ILE A 83 -1.52 14.83 -1.78
N ARG A 84 -0.41 15.51 -1.46
CA ARG A 84 0.88 15.29 -2.13
C ARG A 84 1.68 14.23 -1.38
N PHE A 85 2.06 13.17 -2.09
CA PHE A 85 2.96 12.14 -1.60
C PHE A 85 4.35 12.29 -2.22
N GLU A 86 5.37 12.13 -1.39
CA GLU A 86 6.74 11.94 -1.84
C GLU A 86 7.07 10.45 -1.70
N LEU A 87 7.29 9.78 -2.82
CA LEU A 87 7.50 8.34 -2.92
C LEU A 87 8.96 8.03 -3.21
N TYR A 88 9.44 6.93 -2.65
CA TYR A 88 10.77 6.41 -2.89
C TYR A 88 10.84 4.94 -2.47
N TRP A 89 11.79 4.23 -3.05
CA TRP A 89 12.04 2.83 -2.71
C TRP A 89 12.85 2.72 -1.42
N VAL A 90 12.45 1.80 -0.54
CA VAL A 90 13.17 1.49 0.69
C VAL A 90 13.57 0.02 0.67
N PRO A 91 14.85 -0.32 0.88
CA PRO A 91 15.27 -1.70 1.03
C PRO A 91 14.50 -2.40 2.16
N LEU A 92 14.13 -3.67 1.98
CA LEU A 92 13.29 -4.41 2.94
C LEU A 92 13.93 -4.48 4.34
N GLU A 93 15.26 -4.56 4.43
CA GLU A 93 15.98 -4.54 5.71
C GLU A 93 15.84 -3.22 6.49
N LYS A 94 15.45 -2.13 5.81
CA LYS A 94 15.18 -0.81 6.40
C LYS A 94 13.68 -0.55 6.60
N ALA A 95 12.79 -1.48 6.23
CA ALA A 95 11.35 -1.28 6.26
C ALA A 95 10.72 -1.27 7.67
N HIS A 96 11.52 -1.47 8.73
CA HIS A 96 11.09 -1.35 10.13
C HIS A 96 10.55 0.06 10.50
N VAL A 97 10.81 1.06 9.66
CA VAL A 97 10.32 2.45 9.84
C VAL A 97 8.87 2.64 9.39
N ILE A 98 8.23 1.62 8.80
CA ILE A 98 6.84 1.65 8.37
C ILE A 98 5.93 1.59 9.60
N GLY A 99 5.12 2.63 9.77
CA GLY A 99 4.34 2.85 10.99
C GLY A 99 2.98 2.16 10.99
N ALA A 100 2.25 2.33 12.10
CA ALA A 100 0.83 2.04 12.23
C ALA A 100 0.40 0.63 11.77
N GLY A 101 1.26 -0.38 11.94
CA GLY A 101 0.96 -1.77 11.57
C GLY A 101 0.96 -2.04 10.05
N GLN A 102 1.34 -1.07 9.20
CA GLN A 102 1.40 -1.29 7.75
C GLN A 102 2.54 -2.23 7.33
N GLY A 103 3.56 -2.41 8.18
CA GLY A 103 4.65 -3.36 7.97
C GLY A 103 4.41 -4.77 8.52
N ALA A 104 3.23 -5.07 9.07
CA ALA A 104 2.99 -6.28 9.87
C ALA A 104 3.29 -7.61 9.17
N PHE A 105 3.19 -7.67 7.84
CA PHE A 105 3.36 -8.89 7.05
C PHE A 105 4.61 -8.89 6.15
N LEU A 106 5.55 -7.96 6.34
CA LEU A 106 6.76 -7.87 5.51
C LEU A 106 7.62 -9.15 5.54
N GLY A 107 7.62 -9.90 6.65
CA GLY A 107 8.35 -11.17 6.75
C GLY A 107 7.95 -12.18 5.67
N ARG A 108 6.66 -12.21 5.28
CA ARG A 108 6.15 -13.12 4.24
C ARG A 108 6.59 -12.74 2.82
N VAL A 109 7.08 -11.52 2.61
CA VAL A 109 7.63 -11.07 1.33
C VAL A 109 9.08 -11.53 1.18
N VAL A 110 9.85 -11.49 2.28
CA VAL A 110 11.26 -11.91 2.30
C VAL A 110 11.38 -13.42 2.06
N ASP A 111 10.48 -14.21 2.67
CA ASP A 111 10.47 -15.67 2.48
C ASP A 111 10.20 -16.08 1.02
N ASP A 112 9.37 -15.33 0.27
CA ASP A 112 9.08 -15.60 -1.15
C ASP A 112 10.24 -15.19 -2.08
N SER A 113 10.96 -14.12 -1.73
CA SER A 113 12.11 -13.65 -2.53
C SER A 113 13.36 -14.51 -2.34
N ALA A 114 13.49 -15.22 -1.21
CA ALA A 114 14.53 -16.23 -1.00
C ALA A 114 14.24 -17.58 -1.70
N ALA A 115 12.99 -17.81 -2.13
CA ALA A 115 12.55 -19.04 -2.78
C ALA A 115 12.63 -18.99 -4.33
N ARG A 116 13.07 -17.88 -4.92
CA ARG A 116 13.26 -17.68 -6.36
C ARG A 116 14.73 -17.55 -6.71
#